data_AF-A0A7W1YR93-F1
#
_entry.id   AF-A0A7W1YR93-F1
#
_cell.length_a   1.000
_cell.length_b   1.000
_cell.length_c   1.000
_cell.angle_alpha   90.00
_cell.angle_beta   90.00
_cell.angle_gamma   90.00
#
_symmetry.space_group_name_H-M   'P 1'
#
loop_
_entity.id
_entity.type
_entity.pdbx_description
1 polymer ?
#
loop_
_entity_poly.entity_id
_entity_poly.type
_entity_poly.pdbx_seq_one_letter_code
_entity_poly.pdbx_strand_id
1 'polypeptide(L)'
;MNASISSSDNGKVSEVVVRMYTHGLGDCFLLTFPTNVAEQPYYYVLIDCGVILGTEGAEGKMQRVAEDIQKVTGGEIHLLVITHQHWDHLSGFAQAKDIFENMNIHNLWLAWTEDPTDSLANQLSQEFKKDLRALHLALQRASQLEKDVAELKKDVADRKLKLSSVPTMNVIDQLKPVEYLAGFFGDPERVMAGARADVGLAFKSDTETALETVRELVKKNGSEPQYLCPGDGPRDFPSSNKELTTAAQVYVLGPPHNEAQLKKINPTAEGKEVYTGTKALTPRRAFLAALLDDEDDKAAWSVDEREILPLSFPFDRRLRIPCEEAKNDAPFAADFSQYDAFMQYYDNATAWRRIDGEWLATTEALALQMDSYTNNTSLVLAIELKQSHKVLMFVADAQVGNWLSWDDLSWSPKNTPGVTVTAADLLSRTVLYKVGHHGSHNATIRARGDDKKGLELMTHPELAAMVPVDEEVAHDIKHWLSMPFPPLLDRLNTKTRGRVIRADTPVPKSAPPGADVNKWTDFRGRIKEDNEVALNVDTFAEFLPREGGVPKNVPQDFKGSADDWNKFRDSVKKRLYVQYTVRDE
;
A
#
# COMPACT_ATOMS: atom_id res chain seq x y z
N MET A 1 -19.11 -18.00 -23.15
CA MET A 1 -20.12 -17.53 -24.12
C MET A 1 -19.78 -16.11 -24.49
N ASN A 2 -19.47 -15.90 -25.77
CA ASN A 2 -19.04 -14.61 -26.33
C ASN A 2 -20.14 -13.56 -26.15
N ALA A 3 -19.80 -12.39 -25.63
CA ALA A 3 -20.68 -11.23 -25.62
C ALA A 3 -20.83 -10.73 -27.07
N SER A 4 -21.85 -11.22 -27.77
CA SER A 4 -22.26 -10.69 -29.07
C SER A 4 -23.02 -9.39 -28.84
N ILE A 5 -22.34 -8.25 -28.99
CA ILE A 5 -22.99 -6.94 -29.11
C ILE A 5 -23.41 -6.80 -30.58
N SER A 6 -24.72 -6.86 -30.83
CA SER A 6 -25.30 -6.73 -32.17
C SER A 6 -25.04 -5.35 -32.77
N SER A 7 -24.66 -5.33 -34.04
CA SER A 7 -24.54 -4.14 -34.88
C SER A 7 -25.91 -3.70 -35.41
N SER A 8 -26.37 -2.53 -34.99
CA SER A 8 -27.14 -1.58 -35.82
C SER A 8 -27.37 -0.25 -35.07
N ASP A 9 -26.95 0.83 -35.73
CA ASP A 9 -27.43 2.24 -35.76
C ASP A 9 -27.87 3.06 -34.52
N ASN A 10 -27.60 4.37 -34.63
CA ASN A 10 -28.04 5.53 -33.82
C ASN A 10 -27.46 5.72 -32.40
N GLY A 11 -26.48 6.63 -32.27
CA GLY A 11 -26.16 7.32 -31.01
C GLY A 11 -25.83 6.41 -29.83
N LYS A 12 -24.89 5.46 -29.99
CA LYS A 12 -24.45 4.61 -28.88
C LYS A 12 -23.83 5.47 -27.77
N VAL A 13 -24.46 5.46 -26.61
CA VAL A 13 -23.85 5.85 -25.33
C VAL A 13 -22.53 5.08 -25.20
N SER A 14 -21.40 5.79 -25.09
CA SER A 14 -20.13 5.16 -24.75
C SER A 14 -20.22 4.63 -23.32
N GLU A 15 -19.90 3.35 -23.11
CA GLU A 15 -19.91 2.75 -21.78
C GLU A 15 -18.48 2.45 -21.34
N VAL A 16 -18.05 3.02 -20.22
CA VAL A 16 -16.80 2.67 -19.55
C VAL A 16 -17.09 1.66 -18.47
N VAL A 17 -16.35 0.56 -18.48
CA VAL A 17 -16.50 -0.52 -17.52
C VAL A 17 -15.38 -0.45 -16.51
N VAL A 18 -15.71 -0.39 -15.22
CA VAL A 18 -14.74 -0.45 -14.11
C VAL A 18 -14.93 -1.74 -13.35
N ARG A 19 -13.92 -2.60 -13.36
CA ARG A 19 -13.88 -3.84 -12.59
C ARG A 19 -12.95 -3.67 -11.40
N MET A 20 -13.49 -3.83 -10.19
CA MET A 20 -12.73 -3.94 -8.94
C MET A 20 -12.62 -5.43 -8.59
N TYR A 21 -11.40 -5.96 -8.51
CA TYR A 21 -11.19 -7.32 -8.02
C TYR A 21 -11.39 -7.38 -6.51
N THR A 22 -11.90 -8.51 -6.02
CA THR A 22 -12.34 -8.69 -4.63
C THR A 22 -11.61 -9.87 -3.99
N HIS A 23 -10.29 -9.92 -4.22
CA HIS A 23 -9.38 -11.00 -3.85
C HIS A 23 -8.82 -10.90 -2.43
N GLY A 24 -9.06 -9.78 -1.74
CA GLY A 24 -8.64 -9.51 -0.36
C GLY A 24 -8.49 -8.02 -0.12
N LEU A 25 -7.68 -7.65 0.88
CA LEU A 25 -7.29 -6.27 1.15
C LEU A 25 -6.12 -5.89 0.23
N GLY A 26 -6.35 -4.95 -0.68
CA GLY A 26 -5.39 -4.49 -1.68
C GLY A 26 -6.10 -3.96 -2.92
N ASP A 27 -5.33 -3.42 -3.86
CA ASP A 27 -5.87 -2.76 -5.05
C ASP A 27 -5.60 -3.55 -6.33
N CYS A 28 -6.65 -3.74 -7.12
CA CYS A 28 -6.55 -4.17 -8.51
C CYS A 28 -7.82 -3.75 -9.27
N PHE A 29 -7.66 -2.84 -10.23
CA PHE A 29 -8.76 -2.32 -11.03
C PHE A 29 -8.49 -2.48 -12.52
N LEU A 30 -9.42 -3.09 -13.25
CA LEU A 30 -9.38 -3.15 -14.71
C LEU A 30 -10.46 -2.23 -15.28
N LEU A 31 -10.05 -1.19 -15.99
CA LEU A 31 -10.92 -0.26 -16.69
C LEU A 31 -10.92 -0.60 -18.18
N THR A 32 -12.11 -0.61 -18.78
CA THR A 32 -12.29 -0.88 -20.21
C THR A 32 -12.99 0.31 -20.85
N PHE A 33 -12.30 0.92 -21.81
CA PHE A 33 -12.82 2.06 -22.59
C PHE A 33 -13.12 1.61 -24.02
N PRO A 34 -14.27 1.99 -24.59
CA PRO A 34 -14.52 1.78 -26.00
C PRO A 34 -13.58 2.66 -26.83
N THR A 35 -13.17 2.18 -27.99
CA THR A 35 -12.37 2.94 -28.95
C THR A 35 -13.14 3.19 -30.25
N ASN A 36 -12.61 4.07 -31.08
CA ASN A 36 -13.11 4.32 -32.43
C ASN A 36 -12.59 3.33 -33.49
N VAL A 37 -11.73 2.37 -33.13
CA VAL A 37 -11.10 1.41 -34.06
C VAL A 37 -11.76 0.05 -33.93
N ALA A 38 -12.32 -0.47 -35.02
CA ALA A 38 -13.11 -1.71 -35.00
C ALA A 38 -12.28 -2.96 -34.67
N GLU A 39 -11.02 -2.99 -35.11
CA GLU A 39 -10.06 -4.07 -34.86
C GLU A 39 -9.55 -4.09 -33.41
N GLN A 40 -9.67 -2.96 -32.70
CA GLN A 40 -9.27 -2.80 -31.32
C GLN A 40 -10.41 -2.10 -30.55
N PRO A 41 -11.56 -2.77 -30.39
CA PRO A 41 -12.79 -2.13 -29.91
C PRO A 41 -12.69 -1.62 -28.46
N TYR A 42 -11.68 -2.08 -27.72
CA TYR A 42 -11.45 -1.72 -26.33
C TYR A 42 -10.01 -1.32 -26.06
N TYR A 43 -9.85 -0.34 -25.16
CA TYR A 43 -8.61 0.04 -24.52
C TYR A 43 -8.67 -0.34 -23.04
N TYR A 44 -7.70 -1.13 -22.59
CA TYR A 44 -7.63 -1.71 -21.26
C TYR A 44 -6.59 -0.99 -20.40
N VAL A 45 -7.04 -0.41 -19.29
CA VAL A 45 -6.18 0.20 -18.27
C VAL A 45 -6.22 -0.67 -17.03
N LEU A 46 -5.08 -1.22 -16.63
CA LEU A 46 -4.91 -1.90 -15.34
C LEU A 46 -4.31 -0.89 -14.36
N ILE A 47 -4.96 -0.69 -13.21
CA ILE A 47 -4.46 0.14 -12.11
C ILE A 47 -4.18 -0.79 -10.94
N ASP A 48 -2.90 -0.94 -10.62
CA ASP A 48 -2.36 -1.83 -9.59
C ASP A 48 -2.77 -3.32 -9.74
N CYS A 49 -2.06 -4.18 -9.02
CA CYS A 49 -2.38 -5.59 -8.88
C CYS A 49 -1.66 -6.15 -7.65
N GLY A 50 -2.28 -6.08 -6.47
CA GLY A 50 -1.68 -6.63 -5.26
C GLY A 50 -2.68 -7.00 -4.17
N VAL A 51 -2.17 -7.72 -3.18
CA VAL A 51 -2.89 -8.11 -1.97
C VAL A 51 -1.95 -8.05 -0.78
N ILE A 52 -2.48 -7.61 0.36
CA ILE A 52 -1.70 -7.37 1.56
C ILE A 52 -1.01 -8.66 2.04
N LEU A 53 0.21 -8.49 2.56
CA LEU A 53 1.01 -9.59 3.08
C LEU A 53 0.26 -10.33 4.21
N GLY A 54 0.43 -11.64 4.32
CA GLY A 54 -0.26 -12.46 5.33
C GLY A 54 -1.66 -12.89 4.91
N THR A 55 -2.11 -12.51 3.70
CA THR A 55 -3.33 -13.05 3.11
C THR A 55 -3.20 -14.55 2.88
N GLU A 56 -4.10 -15.33 3.46
CA GLU A 56 -4.16 -16.78 3.24
C GLU A 56 -4.36 -17.08 1.75
N GLY A 57 -3.51 -17.95 1.20
CA GLY A 57 -3.56 -18.36 -0.21
C GLY A 57 -3.31 -17.23 -1.21
N ALA A 58 -2.56 -16.18 -0.83
CA ALA A 58 -2.32 -14.99 -1.66
C ALA A 58 -1.88 -15.31 -3.10
N GLU A 59 -0.94 -16.24 -3.28
CA GLU A 59 -0.44 -16.63 -4.60
C GLU A 59 -1.57 -17.15 -5.51
N GLY A 60 -2.32 -18.15 -5.05
CA GLY A 60 -3.45 -18.70 -5.80
C GLY A 60 -4.59 -17.70 -6.01
N LYS A 61 -4.79 -16.74 -5.09
CA LYS A 61 -5.74 -15.63 -5.28
C LYS A 61 -5.30 -14.70 -6.40
N MET A 62 -4.04 -14.27 -6.41
CA MET A 62 -3.50 -13.37 -7.43
C MET A 62 -3.37 -14.04 -8.79
N GLN A 63 -3.07 -15.35 -8.85
CA GLN A 63 -3.11 -16.11 -10.09
C GLN A 63 -4.52 -16.09 -10.72
N ARG A 64 -5.58 -16.32 -9.94
CA ARG A 64 -6.98 -16.22 -10.44
C ARG A 64 -7.33 -14.82 -10.95
N VAL A 65 -6.87 -13.78 -10.26
CA VAL A 65 -7.04 -12.39 -10.73
C VAL A 65 -6.33 -12.19 -12.07
N ALA A 66 -5.06 -12.60 -12.18
CA ALA A 66 -4.28 -12.47 -13.41
C ALA A 66 -4.86 -13.29 -14.58
N GLU A 67 -5.38 -14.50 -14.32
CA GLU A 67 -6.07 -15.34 -15.31
C GLU A 67 -7.34 -14.67 -15.84
N ASP A 68 -8.15 -14.06 -14.96
CA ASP A 68 -9.35 -13.34 -15.38
C ASP A 68 -9.00 -12.06 -16.16
N ILE A 69 -7.95 -11.32 -15.74
CA ILE A 69 -7.40 -10.20 -16.52
C ILE A 69 -7.02 -10.68 -17.91
N GLN A 70 -6.18 -11.72 -18.02
CA GLN A 70 -5.74 -12.27 -19.30
C GLN A 70 -6.91 -12.69 -20.18
N LYS A 71 -7.92 -13.35 -19.61
CA LYS A 71 -9.12 -13.80 -20.31
C LYS A 71 -9.96 -12.65 -20.84
N VAL A 72 -10.13 -11.58 -20.05
CA VAL A 72 -10.96 -10.41 -20.43
C VAL A 72 -10.25 -9.58 -21.47
N THR A 73 -8.95 -9.39 -21.32
CA THR A 73 -8.15 -8.53 -22.21
C THR A 73 -7.66 -9.24 -23.47
N GLY A 74 -7.73 -10.58 -23.51
CA GLY A 74 -7.07 -11.38 -24.54
C GLY A 74 -5.54 -11.35 -24.40
N GLY A 75 -5.03 -11.00 -23.22
CA GLY A 75 -3.61 -10.81 -22.94
C GLY A 75 -3.07 -9.42 -23.25
N GLU A 76 -3.91 -8.45 -23.63
CA GLU A 76 -3.49 -7.10 -24.03
C GLU A 76 -3.81 -6.04 -22.96
N ILE A 77 -2.79 -5.53 -22.27
CA ILE A 77 -2.91 -4.41 -21.33
C ILE A 77 -2.30 -3.17 -21.98
N HIS A 78 -3.15 -2.23 -22.37
CA HIS A 78 -2.71 -1.07 -23.14
C HIS A 78 -2.01 -0.02 -22.27
N LEU A 79 -2.45 0.11 -21.02
CA LEU A 79 -1.81 0.94 -20.02
C LEU A 79 -1.84 0.23 -18.67
N LEU A 80 -0.67 0.06 -18.07
CA LEU A 80 -0.52 -0.25 -16.65
C LEU A 80 -0.22 1.04 -15.89
N VAL A 81 -0.95 1.28 -14.81
CA VAL A 81 -0.69 2.34 -13.85
C VAL A 81 -0.29 1.66 -12.54
N ILE A 82 0.90 1.96 -12.03
CA ILE A 82 1.28 1.61 -10.66
C ILE A 82 1.24 2.90 -9.83
N THR A 83 0.45 2.87 -8.76
CA THR A 83 0.14 4.10 -8.03
C THR A 83 1.21 4.49 -7.02
N HIS A 84 1.77 3.52 -6.29
CA HIS A 84 2.88 3.69 -5.34
C HIS A 84 3.46 2.32 -4.92
N GLN A 85 4.55 2.33 -4.13
CA GLN A 85 5.34 1.12 -3.80
C GLN A 85 4.86 0.37 -2.54
N HIS A 86 3.57 0.07 -2.44
CA HIS A 86 3.06 -0.82 -1.40
C HIS A 86 2.81 -2.24 -1.92
N TRP A 87 3.04 -3.23 -1.05
CA TRP A 87 2.95 -4.64 -1.41
C TRP A 87 1.56 -5.01 -1.92
N ASP A 88 0.50 -4.50 -1.31
CA ASP A 88 -0.88 -4.72 -1.71
C ASP A 88 -1.31 -4.00 -3.01
N HIS A 89 -0.38 -3.29 -3.66
CA HIS A 89 -0.53 -2.74 -5.01
C HIS A 89 0.33 -3.49 -6.05
N LEU A 90 1.39 -4.17 -5.61
CA LEU A 90 2.43 -4.74 -6.48
C LEU A 90 2.56 -6.27 -6.40
N SER A 91 2.08 -6.91 -5.32
CA SER A 91 2.37 -8.30 -5.02
C SER A 91 1.95 -9.27 -6.12
N GLY A 92 0.88 -8.94 -6.86
CA GLY A 92 0.35 -9.76 -7.94
C GLY A 92 1.34 -9.95 -9.09
N PHE A 93 2.20 -8.98 -9.35
CA PHE A 93 3.24 -9.11 -10.39
C PHE A 93 4.35 -10.08 -9.98
N ALA A 94 4.58 -10.26 -8.68
CA ALA A 94 5.48 -11.28 -8.15
C ALA A 94 4.78 -12.65 -8.02
N GLN A 95 3.54 -12.66 -7.53
CA GLN A 95 2.77 -13.87 -7.20
C GLN A 95 2.13 -14.56 -8.42
N ALA A 96 1.89 -13.81 -9.50
CA ALA A 96 1.33 -14.31 -10.76
C ALA A 96 2.26 -14.00 -11.95
N LYS A 97 3.58 -13.93 -11.68
CA LYS A 97 4.61 -13.55 -12.66
C LYS A 97 4.49 -14.29 -13.98
N ASP A 98 4.37 -15.62 -13.94
CA ASP A 98 4.28 -16.47 -15.13
C ASP A 98 3.08 -16.12 -16.03
N ILE A 99 1.97 -15.65 -15.46
CA ILE A 99 0.79 -15.24 -16.22
C ILE A 99 1.03 -13.87 -16.87
N PHE A 100 1.59 -12.92 -16.11
CA PHE A 100 1.93 -11.59 -16.63
C PHE A 100 3.04 -11.62 -17.70
N GLU A 101 4.00 -12.55 -17.62
CA GLU A 101 5.03 -12.73 -18.66
C GLU A 101 4.47 -13.17 -20.02
N ASN A 102 3.27 -13.76 -20.02
CA ASN A 102 2.51 -14.18 -21.19
C ASN A 102 1.49 -13.13 -21.66
N MET A 103 1.49 -11.93 -21.08
CA MET A 103 0.66 -10.80 -21.50
C MET A 103 1.52 -9.68 -22.11
N ASN A 104 0.90 -8.86 -22.94
CA ASN A 104 1.50 -7.69 -23.56
C ASN A 104 1.08 -6.44 -22.79
N ILE A 105 2.03 -5.79 -22.12
CA ILE A 105 1.84 -4.51 -21.42
C ILE A 105 2.51 -3.42 -22.25
N HIS A 106 1.71 -2.55 -22.86
CA HIS A 106 2.19 -1.59 -23.88
C HIS A 106 2.75 -0.30 -23.32
N ASN A 107 2.20 0.19 -22.20
CA ASN A 107 2.60 1.45 -21.59
C ASN A 107 2.57 1.33 -20.07
N LEU A 108 3.43 2.10 -19.41
CA LEU A 108 3.50 2.17 -17.95
C LEU A 108 3.49 3.62 -17.48
N TRP A 109 2.58 3.94 -16.57
CA TRP A 109 2.56 5.20 -15.83
C TRP A 109 2.94 4.97 -14.38
N LEU A 110 3.87 5.80 -13.90
CA LEU A 110 4.35 5.87 -12.52
C LEU A 110 4.25 7.31 -12.02
N ALA A 111 4.24 7.52 -10.71
CA ALA A 111 4.42 8.85 -10.14
C ALA A 111 5.85 9.37 -10.38
N TRP A 112 6.03 10.69 -10.37
CA TRP A 112 7.37 11.33 -10.44
C TRP A 112 8.33 10.88 -9.32
N THR A 113 7.80 10.38 -8.20
CA THR A 113 8.61 9.80 -7.11
C THR A 113 9.39 8.56 -7.53
N GLU A 114 9.06 7.97 -8.68
CA GLU A 114 9.75 6.85 -9.30
C GLU A 114 10.74 7.26 -10.40
N ASP A 115 10.82 8.56 -10.72
CA ASP A 115 11.66 9.07 -11.80
C ASP A 115 13.14 9.08 -11.39
N PRO A 116 14.02 8.28 -12.01
CA PRO A 116 15.43 8.25 -11.67
C PRO A 116 16.17 9.54 -12.05
N THR A 117 15.55 10.44 -12.81
CA THR A 117 16.12 11.73 -13.21
C THR A 117 15.69 12.89 -12.32
N ASP A 118 14.67 12.71 -11.47
CA ASP A 118 14.20 13.74 -10.55
C ASP A 118 15.07 13.78 -9.28
N SER A 119 15.62 14.96 -8.95
CA SER A 119 16.53 15.11 -7.82
C SER A 119 15.85 14.89 -6.47
N LEU A 120 14.58 15.31 -6.34
CA LEU A 120 13.83 15.16 -5.11
C LEU A 120 13.41 13.70 -4.94
N ALA A 121 12.98 13.03 -6.01
CA ALA A 121 12.65 11.59 -5.98
C ALA A 121 13.86 10.76 -5.52
N ASN A 122 15.04 11.05 -6.07
CA ASN A 122 16.28 10.38 -5.69
C ASN A 122 16.67 10.66 -4.22
N GLN A 123 16.53 11.91 -3.74
CA GLN A 123 16.77 12.24 -2.33
C GLN A 123 15.83 11.44 -1.41
N LEU A 124 14.55 11.42 -1.73
CA LEU A 124 13.52 10.75 -0.94
C LEU A 124 13.72 9.23 -0.94
N SER A 125 14.07 8.63 -2.08
CA SER A 125 14.41 7.21 -2.18
C SER A 125 15.63 6.86 -1.32
N GLN A 126 16.67 7.71 -1.30
CA GLN A 126 17.84 7.51 -0.44
C GLN A 126 17.50 7.63 1.04
N GLU A 127 16.68 8.61 1.44
CA GLU A 127 16.18 8.74 2.82
C GLU A 127 15.38 7.50 3.23
N PHE A 128 14.48 7.03 2.36
CA PHE A 128 13.66 5.86 2.59
C PHE A 128 14.50 4.58 2.75
N LYS A 129 15.50 4.36 1.89
CA LYS A 129 16.43 3.22 1.98
C LYS A 129 17.23 3.22 3.28
N LYS A 130 17.63 4.40 3.77
CA LYS A 130 18.29 4.54 5.08
C LYS A 130 17.35 4.15 6.22
N ASP A 131 16.10 4.61 6.18
CA ASP A 131 15.11 4.30 7.21
C ASP A 131 14.73 2.82 7.20
N LEU A 132 14.61 2.22 6.02
CA LEU A 132 14.37 0.78 5.87
C LEU A 132 15.53 -0.05 6.42
N ARG A 133 16.77 0.36 6.18
CA ARG A 133 17.97 -0.27 6.75
C ARG A 133 17.98 -0.16 8.29
N ALA A 134 17.60 1.00 8.82
CA ALA A 134 17.53 1.24 10.25
C ALA A 134 16.45 0.37 10.92
N LEU A 135 15.26 0.31 10.30
CA LEU A 135 14.16 -0.57 10.69
C LEU A 135 14.59 -2.04 10.71
N HIS A 136 15.31 -2.45 9.68
CA HIS A 136 15.85 -3.79 9.57
C HIS A 136 16.85 -4.12 10.69
N LEU A 137 17.83 -3.25 10.96
CA LEU A 137 18.82 -3.49 12.00
C LEU A 137 18.17 -3.52 13.40
N ALA A 138 17.11 -2.74 13.60
CA ALA A 138 16.27 -2.84 14.80
C ALA A 138 15.61 -4.21 14.95
N LEU A 139 15.01 -4.74 13.88
CA LEU A 139 14.45 -6.10 13.86
C LEU A 139 15.51 -7.18 14.11
N GLN A 140 16.73 -7.02 13.60
CA GLN A 140 17.83 -7.95 13.89
C GLN A 140 18.24 -7.93 15.37
N ARG A 141 18.41 -6.74 15.95
CA ARG A 141 18.76 -6.61 17.37
C ARG A 141 17.67 -7.18 18.25
N ALA A 142 16.43 -6.91 17.91
CA ALA A 142 15.24 -7.46 18.52
C ALA A 142 15.23 -9.00 18.53
N SER A 143 15.46 -9.65 17.39
CA SER A 143 15.56 -11.10 17.28
C SER A 143 16.73 -11.66 18.11
N GLN A 144 17.85 -10.93 18.19
CA GLN A 144 18.97 -11.34 19.03
C GLN A 144 18.63 -11.24 20.53
N LEU A 145 18.00 -10.14 20.96
CA LEU A 145 17.54 -9.97 22.34
C LEU A 145 16.55 -11.07 22.75
N GLU A 146 15.68 -11.52 21.85
CA GLU A 146 14.78 -12.64 22.13
C GLU A 146 15.55 -13.93 22.42
N LYS A 147 16.58 -14.24 21.63
CA LYS A 147 17.46 -15.40 21.85
C LYS A 147 18.21 -15.29 23.17
N ASP A 148 18.77 -14.12 23.46
CA ASP A 148 19.51 -13.85 24.70
C ASP A 148 18.58 -14.02 25.93
N VAL A 149 17.33 -13.53 25.86
CA VAL A 149 16.33 -13.73 26.90
C VAL A 149 15.95 -15.20 27.05
N ALA A 150 15.82 -15.95 25.96
CA ALA A 150 15.54 -17.39 26.00
C ALA A 150 16.69 -18.17 26.68
N GLU A 151 17.94 -17.81 26.39
CA GLU A 151 19.13 -18.40 27.03
C GLU A 151 19.21 -18.03 28.51
N LEU A 152 18.97 -16.76 28.87
CA LEU A 152 18.90 -16.32 30.27
C LEU A 152 17.83 -17.08 31.07
N LYS A 153 16.65 -17.32 30.49
CA LYS A 153 15.59 -18.11 31.14
C LYS A 153 16.06 -19.54 31.44
N LYS A 154 16.83 -20.14 30.54
CA LYS A 154 17.43 -21.47 30.73
C LYS A 154 18.47 -21.45 31.86
N ASP A 155 19.37 -20.46 31.86
CA ASP A 155 20.41 -20.30 32.89
C ASP A 155 19.83 -20.06 34.29
N VAL A 156 18.79 -19.24 34.41
CA VAL A 156 18.09 -18.99 35.69
C VAL A 156 17.42 -20.27 36.21
N ALA A 157 16.80 -21.04 35.32
CA ALA A 157 16.20 -22.32 35.66
C ALA A 157 17.26 -23.33 36.15
N ASP A 158 18.38 -23.43 35.45
CA ASP A 158 19.48 -24.34 35.78
C ASP A 158 20.16 -23.98 37.12
N ARG A 159 20.25 -22.68 37.45
CA ARG A 159 20.85 -22.18 38.71
C ARG A 159 19.90 -22.16 39.91
N LYS A 160 18.64 -22.62 39.78
CA LYS A 160 17.60 -22.58 40.83
C LYS A 160 17.40 -21.19 41.45
N LEU A 161 17.68 -20.12 40.71
CA LEU A 161 17.41 -18.75 41.14
C LEU A 161 15.89 -18.51 41.06
N LYS A 162 15.32 -17.74 41.99
CA LYS A 162 13.87 -17.47 41.99
C LYS A 162 13.50 -16.67 40.74
N LEU A 163 12.68 -17.27 39.88
CA LEU A 163 12.19 -16.67 38.63
C LEU A 163 11.42 -15.34 38.83
N SER A 164 10.91 -15.10 40.04
CA SER A 164 10.12 -13.90 40.41
C SER A 164 10.89 -12.57 40.38
N SER A 165 12.20 -12.58 40.13
CA SER A 165 13.04 -11.38 40.05
C SER A 165 13.48 -11.02 38.63
N VAL A 166 13.04 -11.75 37.61
CA VAL A 166 13.26 -11.37 36.20
C VAL A 166 11.96 -10.78 35.67
N PRO A 167 11.84 -9.46 35.52
CA PRO A 167 10.75 -8.89 34.73
C PRO A 167 10.90 -9.45 33.32
N THR A 168 10.01 -10.38 32.94
CA THR A 168 9.82 -10.73 31.53
C THR A 168 9.14 -9.55 30.87
N MET A 169 9.90 -8.50 30.53
CA MET A 169 9.48 -7.61 29.47
C MET A 169 9.28 -8.51 28.25
N ASN A 170 8.04 -8.55 27.74
CA ASN A 170 7.77 -9.16 26.44
C ASN A 170 8.37 -8.23 25.38
N VAL A 171 9.69 -8.32 25.20
CA VAL A 171 10.41 -7.72 24.07
C VAL A 171 9.68 -8.10 22.77
N ILE A 172 9.14 -9.33 22.70
CA ILE A 172 8.29 -9.85 21.62
C ILE A 172 7.06 -8.98 21.33
N ASP A 173 6.36 -8.45 22.34
CA ASP A 173 5.14 -7.66 22.10
C ASP A 173 5.46 -6.24 21.60
N GLN A 174 6.66 -5.72 21.88
CA GLN A 174 7.13 -4.43 21.34
C GLN A 174 7.54 -4.51 19.86
N LEU A 175 7.66 -5.72 19.30
CA LEU A 175 8.22 -5.95 17.97
C LEU A 175 7.19 -6.33 16.92
N LYS A 176 6.04 -6.88 17.34
CA LYS A 176 4.94 -7.19 16.42
C LYS A 176 4.51 -6.00 15.57
N PRO A 177 4.39 -4.75 16.09
CA PRO A 177 4.06 -3.60 15.25
C PRO A 177 5.12 -3.34 14.16
N VAL A 178 6.38 -3.66 14.42
CA VAL A 178 7.49 -3.42 13.50
C VAL A 178 7.51 -4.44 12.37
N GLU A 179 7.38 -5.73 12.68
CA GLU A 179 7.25 -6.80 11.69
C GLU A 179 6.02 -6.59 10.81
N TYR A 180 4.93 -6.15 11.44
CA TYR A 180 3.68 -5.82 10.79
C TYR A 180 3.83 -4.71 9.74
N LEU A 181 4.48 -3.61 10.11
CA LEU A 181 4.68 -2.45 9.22
C LEU A 181 5.75 -2.72 8.15
N ALA A 182 6.75 -3.56 8.44
CA ALA A 182 7.68 -4.04 7.42
C ALA A 182 6.96 -4.82 6.31
N GLY A 183 5.82 -5.45 6.63
CA GLY A 183 4.97 -6.18 5.69
C GLY A 183 4.42 -5.36 4.51
N PHE A 184 4.41 -4.02 4.61
CA PHE A 184 4.05 -3.14 3.48
C PHE A 184 5.11 -3.13 2.38
N PHE A 185 6.35 -3.48 2.71
CA PHE A 185 7.50 -3.45 1.80
C PHE A 185 7.96 -4.84 1.36
N GLY A 186 7.31 -5.90 1.83
CA GLY A 186 7.67 -7.29 1.52
C GLY A 186 7.58 -8.22 2.71
N ASP A 187 7.99 -9.47 2.50
CA ASP A 187 8.07 -10.49 3.55
C ASP A 187 9.14 -10.10 4.58
N PRO A 188 8.77 -9.86 5.86
CA PRO A 188 9.70 -9.52 6.92
C PRO A 188 10.84 -10.53 7.05
N GLU A 189 10.61 -11.83 6.87
CA GLU A 189 11.68 -12.83 6.97
C GLU A 189 12.68 -12.75 5.82
N ARG A 190 12.23 -12.39 4.60
CA ARG A 190 13.13 -12.18 3.45
C ARG A 190 13.87 -10.87 3.55
N VAL A 191 13.17 -9.82 3.97
CA VAL A 191 13.76 -8.55 4.37
C VAL A 191 14.85 -8.82 5.42
N MET A 192 14.60 -9.70 6.39
CA MET A 192 15.53 -10.14 7.46
C MET A 192 16.69 -11.03 6.96
N ALA A 193 16.43 -11.95 6.03
CA ALA A 193 17.42 -12.90 5.50
C ALA A 193 18.40 -12.27 4.51
N GLY A 194 17.95 -11.28 3.72
CA GLY A 194 18.78 -10.54 2.77
C GLY A 194 19.94 -9.76 3.42
N ALA A 195 19.93 -9.60 4.74
CA ALA A 195 20.96 -8.89 5.49
C ALA A 195 21.99 -9.77 6.18
N ARG A 196 21.89 -11.10 6.04
CA ARG A 196 23.02 -11.99 6.37
C ARG A 196 24.11 -11.98 5.30
N ALA A 197 23.84 -11.39 4.13
CA ALA A 197 24.79 -11.19 3.05
C ALA A 197 24.79 -9.71 2.64
N ASP A 198 25.86 -8.98 2.97
CA ASP A 198 26.21 -7.64 2.48
C ASP A 198 25.13 -6.55 2.62
N VAL A 199 24.92 -6.04 3.84
CA VAL A 199 24.11 -4.83 4.08
C VAL A 199 24.89 -3.58 3.66
N GLY A 200 24.99 -3.36 2.35
CA GLY A 200 25.36 -2.05 1.77
C GLY A 200 24.13 -1.20 1.45
N LEU A 201 24.35 -0.01 0.88
CA LEU A 201 23.31 0.86 0.28
C LEU A 201 22.54 0.21 -0.91
N ALA A 202 22.82 -1.05 -1.23
CA ALA A 202 22.26 -1.81 -2.34
C ALA A 202 21.07 -2.73 -1.97
N PHE A 203 20.61 -2.70 -0.71
CA PHE A 203 19.42 -3.45 -0.28
C PHE A 203 18.18 -3.00 -1.07
N LYS A 204 17.44 -3.96 -1.64
CA LYS A 204 16.16 -3.76 -2.34
C LYS A 204 15.03 -4.42 -1.56
N SER A 205 13.90 -3.74 -1.43
CA SER A 205 12.68 -4.33 -0.86
C SER A 205 12.01 -5.29 -1.85
N ASP A 206 11.06 -6.11 -1.37
CA ASP A 206 10.26 -6.94 -2.29
C ASP A 206 9.38 -6.07 -3.19
N THR A 207 8.93 -4.90 -2.70
CA THR A 207 8.20 -3.91 -3.50
C THR A 207 9.06 -3.30 -4.61
N GLU A 208 10.33 -2.98 -4.34
CA GLU A 208 11.29 -2.51 -5.36
C GLU A 208 11.53 -3.60 -6.41
N THR A 209 11.67 -4.86 -5.97
CA THR A 209 11.82 -6.03 -6.85
C THR A 209 10.58 -6.27 -7.73
N ALA A 210 9.37 -6.13 -7.17
CA ALA A 210 8.13 -6.26 -7.92
C ALA A 210 7.97 -5.14 -8.96
N LEU A 211 8.33 -3.90 -8.60
CA LEU A 211 8.31 -2.78 -9.54
C LEU A 211 9.35 -2.93 -10.65
N GLU A 212 10.54 -3.46 -10.36
CA GLU A 212 11.53 -3.82 -11.38
C GLU A 212 10.98 -4.89 -12.34
N THR A 213 10.29 -5.91 -11.82
CA THR A 213 9.61 -6.92 -12.66
C THR A 213 8.59 -6.25 -13.60
N VAL A 214 7.81 -5.28 -13.10
CA VAL A 214 6.87 -4.50 -13.93
C VAL A 214 7.61 -3.71 -15.02
N ARG A 215 8.72 -3.04 -14.68
CA ARG A 215 9.54 -2.31 -15.66
C ARG A 215 10.10 -3.25 -16.73
N GLU A 216 10.54 -4.46 -16.36
CA GLU A 216 11.03 -5.48 -17.29
C GLU A 216 9.92 -5.98 -18.24
N LEU A 217 8.73 -6.25 -17.72
CA LEU A 217 7.57 -6.69 -18.52
C LEU A 217 7.20 -5.68 -19.61
N VAL A 218 7.24 -4.39 -19.28
CA VAL A 218 6.92 -3.29 -20.21
C VAL A 218 8.05 -3.07 -21.21
N LYS A 219 9.31 -3.15 -20.75
CA LYS A 219 10.50 -3.04 -21.59
C LYS A 219 10.60 -4.15 -22.64
N LYS A 220 10.15 -5.37 -22.32
CA LYS A 220 10.02 -6.49 -23.28
C LYS A 220 9.17 -6.12 -24.50
N ASN A 221 8.22 -5.18 -24.34
CA ASN A 221 7.35 -4.67 -25.40
C ASN A 221 7.87 -3.38 -26.05
N GLY A 222 9.12 -2.97 -25.77
CA GLY A 222 9.75 -1.80 -26.36
C GLY A 222 9.25 -0.45 -25.82
N SER A 223 8.64 -0.47 -24.64
CA SER A 223 8.10 0.71 -23.97
C SER A 223 8.89 1.04 -22.71
N GLU A 224 8.94 2.32 -22.35
CA GLU A 224 9.62 2.83 -21.16
C GLU A 224 8.59 3.51 -20.23
N PRO A 225 8.83 3.53 -18.91
CA PRO A 225 7.91 4.18 -17.98
C PRO A 225 7.76 5.68 -18.27
N GLN A 226 6.55 6.20 -18.14
CA GLN A 226 6.29 7.64 -18.09
C GLN A 226 6.00 8.05 -16.65
N TYR A 227 6.76 9.03 -16.17
CA TYR A 227 6.62 9.58 -14.82
C TYR A 227 5.70 10.78 -14.83
N LEU A 228 4.69 10.77 -13.97
CA LEU A 228 3.62 11.77 -13.95
C LEU A 228 3.79 12.73 -12.78
N CYS A 229 3.67 14.02 -13.08
CA CYS A 229 3.75 15.11 -12.12
C CYS A 229 2.35 15.68 -11.81
N PRO A 230 2.11 16.19 -10.58
CA PRO A 230 0.89 16.89 -10.27
C PRO A 230 0.76 18.14 -11.17
N GLY A 231 -0.41 18.35 -11.75
CA GLY A 231 -0.61 19.40 -12.75
C GLY A 231 -0.37 18.94 -14.20
N ASP A 232 0.10 17.71 -14.43
CA ASP A 232 0.10 17.14 -15.77
C ASP A 232 -1.34 16.96 -16.28
N GLY A 233 -1.54 17.26 -17.56
CA GLY A 233 -2.81 17.06 -18.27
C GLY A 233 -3.51 18.35 -18.73
N PRO A 234 -4.73 18.24 -19.28
CA PRO A 234 -5.33 16.97 -19.69
C PRO A 234 -4.47 16.27 -20.74
N ARG A 235 -4.41 14.94 -20.67
CA ARG A 235 -3.70 14.11 -21.64
C ARG A 235 -4.51 12.90 -22.08
N ASP A 236 -4.34 12.51 -23.33
CA ASP A 236 -4.92 11.27 -23.84
C ASP A 236 -4.15 10.05 -23.30
N PHE A 237 -4.82 8.89 -23.30
CA PHE A 237 -4.13 7.62 -23.05
C PHE A 237 -3.08 7.35 -24.14
N PRO A 238 -1.91 6.81 -23.78
CA PRO A 238 -0.85 6.55 -24.74
C PRO A 238 -1.26 5.42 -25.70
N SER A 239 -0.96 5.59 -26.99
CA SER A 239 -1.25 4.58 -28.01
C SER A 239 -0.18 4.62 -29.10
N SER A 240 0.28 3.46 -29.53
CA SER A 240 1.12 3.31 -30.72
C SER A 240 0.32 3.51 -32.02
N ASN A 241 -0.99 3.23 -31.97
CA ASN A 241 -1.92 3.54 -33.05
C ASN A 241 -2.41 5.00 -32.92
N LYS A 242 -1.94 5.87 -33.82
CA LYS A 242 -2.29 7.31 -33.83
C LYS A 242 -3.76 7.59 -34.16
N GLU A 243 -4.45 6.63 -34.79
CA GLU A 243 -5.88 6.76 -35.10
C GLU A 243 -6.77 6.32 -33.93
N LEU A 244 -6.20 5.58 -32.98
CA LEU A 244 -6.92 5.14 -31.79
C LEU A 244 -7.08 6.31 -30.84
N THR A 245 -8.34 6.66 -30.63
CA THR A 245 -8.76 7.61 -29.61
C THR A 245 -9.67 6.89 -28.62
N THR A 246 -9.51 7.24 -27.35
CA THR A 246 -10.41 6.83 -26.29
C THR A 246 -11.37 7.96 -25.99
N ALA A 247 -12.53 7.60 -25.45
CA ALA A 247 -13.53 8.56 -24.97
C ALA A 247 -13.09 9.30 -23.69
N ALA A 248 -11.82 9.24 -23.27
CA ALA A 248 -11.37 9.81 -22.01
C ALA A 248 -10.05 10.58 -22.12
N GLN A 249 -9.86 11.53 -21.19
CA GLN A 249 -8.61 12.24 -20.95
C GLN A 249 -8.29 12.26 -19.45
N VAL A 250 -7.01 12.42 -19.11
CA VAL A 250 -6.53 12.25 -17.74
C VAL A 250 -5.88 13.52 -17.23
N TYR A 251 -6.19 13.87 -15.97
CA TYR A 251 -5.53 14.90 -15.19
C TYR A 251 -4.84 14.26 -13.98
N VAL A 252 -3.63 14.72 -13.66
CA VAL A 252 -2.81 14.18 -12.57
C VAL A 252 -2.84 15.13 -11.39
N LEU A 253 -3.43 14.70 -10.26
CA LEU A 253 -3.60 15.52 -9.07
C LEU A 253 -2.46 15.32 -8.05
N GLY A 254 -1.83 14.16 -8.04
CA GLY A 254 -0.81 13.80 -7.07
C GLY A 254 0.15 12.75 -7.61
N PRO A 255 1.26 12.51 -6.91
CA PRO A 255 1.59 13.08 -5.60
C PRO A 255 2.19 14.49 -5.66
N PRO A 256 2.10 15.31 -4.60
CA PRO A 256 2.69 16.64 -4.58
C PRO A 256 4.20 16.61 -4.75
N HIS A 257 4.76 17.48 -5.59
CA HIS A 257 6.20 17.73 -5.69
C HIS A 257 6.67 18.64 -4.54
N ASN A 258 6.46 18.19 -3.31
CA ASN A 258 6.75 18.93 -2.09
C ASN A 258 6.92 17.98 -0.90
N GLU A 259 8.14 17.90 -0.37
CA GLU A 259 8.48 17.01 0.74
C GLU A 259 7.63 17.24 2.00
N ALA A 260 7.33 18.50 2.35
CA ALA A 260 6.55 18.82 3.55
C ALA A 260 5.09 18.35 3.42
N GLN A 261 4.52 18.40 2.20
CA GLN A 261 3.21 17.83 1.92
C GLN A 261 3.25 16.30 1.96
N LEU A 262 4.27 15.65 1.38
CA LEU A 262 4.42 14.19 1.44
C LEU A 262 4.54 13.66 2.87
N LYS A 263 5.26 14.37 3.74
CA LYS A 263 5.44 14.01 5.16
C LYS A 263 4.23 14.35 6.05
N LYS A 264 3.12 14.86 5.49
CA LYS A 264 1.93 15.26 6.26
C LYS A 264 0.94 14.10 6.42
N ILE A 265 0.98 13.48 7.60
CA ILE A 265 0.22 12.27 7.96
C ILE A 265 -1.22 12.59 8.37
N ASN A 266 -1.39 13.57 9.28
CA ASN A 266 -2.66 13.84 9.95
C ASN A 266 -3.18 15.27 9.70
N PRO A 267 -4.52 15.48 9.74
CA PRO A 267 -5.07 16.83 9.74
C PRO A 267 -4.71 17.52 11.05
N THR A 268 -4.15 18.73 10.99
CA THR A 268 -3.79 19.50 12.20
C THR A 268 -5.04 19.89 12.99
N ALA A 269 -5.17 19.43 14.24
CA ALA A 269 -5.99 20.14 15.22
C ALA A 269 -5.20 21.40 15.61
N GLU A 270 -5.77 22.58 15.32
CA GLU A 270 -5.25 23.91 15.69
C GLU A 270 -3.72 24.13 15.60
N GLY A 271 -3.27 24.72 14.50
CA GLY A 271 -2.26 25.80 14.53
C GLY A 271 -0.94 25.59 15.27
N LYS A 272 -0.46 24.37 15.51
CA LYS A 272 0.88 24.11 16.04
C LYS A 272 1.67 23.27 15.05
N GLU A 273 2.21 23.97 14.07
CA GLU A 273 3.38 23.47 13.33
C GLU A 273 4.54 23.38 14.32
N VAL A 274 4.97 22.17 14.64
CA VAL A 274 6.35 21.98 15.08
C VAL A 274 7.14 21.82 13.80
N TYR A 275 7.60 22.95 13.25
CA TYR A 275 8.69 22.93 12.29
C TYR A 275 9.87 22.24 12.98
N THR A 276 10.12 20.98 12.64
CA THR A 276 11.37 20.31 12.93
C THR A 276 12.42 20.97 12.04
N GLY A 277 12.96 22.09 12.52
CA GLY A 277 14.16 22.67 11.94
C GLY A 277 15.25 21.61 11.84
N THR A 278 16.08 21.74 10.82
CA THR A 278 17.20 20.87 10.44
C THR A 278 18.20 20.56 11.55
N LYS A 279 18.08 21.16 12.75
CA LYS A 279 18.95 20.98 13.91
C LYS A 279 18.30 20.32 15.15
N ALA A 280 17.01 19.95 15.11
CA ALA A 280 16.35 19.31 16.24
C ALA A 280 16.54 17.77 16.25
N LEU A 281 16.70 17.18 17.44
CA LEU A 281 16.74 15.73 17.64
C LEU A 281 15.30 15.19 17.52
N THR A 282 14.94 14.62 16.37
CA THR A 282 13.62 13.98 16.15
C THR A 282 13.66 12.51 16.60
N PRO A 283 12.53 11.85 16.89
CA PRO A 283 12.50 10.42 17.19
C PRO A 283 13.23 9.56 16.14
N ARG A 284 13.02 9.86 14.85
CA ARG A 284 13.78 9.27 13.74
C ARG A 284 15.29 9.46 13.88
N ARG A 285 15.75 10.67 14.19
CA ARG A 285 17.20 10.98 14.35
C ARG A 285 17.80 10.33 15.60
N ALA A 286 17.04 10.27 16.70
CA ALA A 286 17.45 9.59 17.92
C ALA A 286 17.54 8.06 17.71
N PHE A 287 16.57 7.49 16.99
CA PHE A 287 16.56 6.09 16.59
C PHE A 287 17.75 5.74 15.70
N LEU A 288 17.97 6.53 14.64
CA LEU A 288 19.15 6.39 13.78
C LEU A 288 20.43 6.50 14.62
N ALA A 289 20.56 7.52 15.48
CA ALA A 289 21.76 7.66 16.32
C ALA A 289 21.99 6.47 17.28
N ALA A 290 20.94 5.86 17.82
CA ALA A 290 21.05 4.69 18.69
C ALA A 290 21.53 3.43 17.94
N LEU A 291 21.11 3.26 16.68
CA LEU A 291 21.59 2.19 15.80
C LEU A 291 23.06 2.36 15.38
N LEU A 292 23.53 3.61 15.31
CA LEU A 292 24.81 4.00 14.72
C LEU A 292 25.99 4.02 15.72
N ASP A 293 25.76 3.61 16.97
CA ASP A 293 26.83 3.47 17.98
C ASP A 293 27.62 2.14 17.83
N ASP A 294 27.21 1.25 16.91
CA ASP A 294 27.98 0.08 16.50
C ASP A 294 29.03 0.47 15.43
N GLU A 295 30.31 0.21 15.68
CA GLU A 295 31.45 0.98 15.12
C GLU A 295 31.72 0.83 13.61
N ASP A 296 31.09 -0.12 12.91
CA ASP A 296 31.62 -0.64 11.65
C ASP A 296 31.24 0.12 10.36
N ASP A 297 30.40 1.16 10.39
CA ASP A 297 29.89 1.76 9.13
C ASP A 297 29.91 3.30 9.03
N LYS A 298 30.80 3.96 9.78
CA LYS A 298 30.96 5.44 9.83
C LYS A 298 31.26 6.10 8.47
N ALA A 299 31.73 5.32 7.49
CA ALA A 299 32.14 5.81 6.16
C ALA A 299 30.96 6.14 5.23
N ALA A 300 29.80 5.51 5.40
CA ALA A 300 28.62 5.69 4.54
C ALA A 300 27.74 6.92 4.87
N TRP A 301 28.17 7.74 5.84
CA TRP A 301 27.32 8.76 6.46
C TRP A 301 27.44 10.13 5.79
N SER A 302 26.34 10.87 5.75
CA SER A 302 26.33 12.29 5.40
C SER A 302 26.96 13.15 6.50
N VAL A 303 27.34 14.38 6.15
CA VAL A 303 27.96 15.33 7.09
C VAL A 303 27.03 15.63 8.27
N ASP A 304 25.74 15.83 8.00
CA ASP A 304 24.73 16.14 9.01
C ASP A 304 24.54 14.98 10.02
N GLU A 305 24.58 13.73 9.55
CA GLU A 305 24.46 12.53 10.40
C GLU A 305 25.65 12.39 11.37
N ARG A 306 26.87 12.73 10.91
CA ARG A 306 28.08 12.74 11.75
C ARG A 306 28.07 13.84 12.82
N GLU A 307 27.36 14.95 12.58
CA GLU A 307 27.21 16.03 13.55
C GLU A 307 26.12 15.76 14.60
N ILE A 308 25.08 15.00 14.25
CA ILE A 308 23.97 14.67 15.15
C ILE A 308 24.37 13.61 16.19
N LEU A 309 25.20 12.62 15.81
CA LEU A 309 25.59 11.54 16.73
C LEU A 309 26.26 12.08 18.01
N PRO A 310 27.24 13.00 17.99
CA PRO A 310 27.75 13.60 19.22
C PRO A 310 26.71 14.33 20.06
N LEU A 311 25.67 14.90 19.44
CA LEU A 311 24.60 15.66 20.09
C LEU A 311 23.53 14.77 20.74
N SER A 312 23.46 13.48 20.41
CA SER A 312 22.48 12.54 21.00
C SER A 312 22.89 11.99 22.36
N PHE A 313 24.16 12.11 22.75
CA PHE A 313 24.64 11.61 24.04
C PHE A 313 24.53 12.67 25.14
N PRO A 314 24.29 12.25 26.39
CA PRO A 314 24.08 13.16 27.53
C PRO A 314 25.34 13.94 27.97
N PHE A 315 26.54 13.51 27.55
CA PHE A 315 27.81 14.11 27.95
C PHE A 315 28.68 14.45 26.73
N ASP A 316 29.59 15.43 26.84
CA ASP A 316 30.58 15.73 25.79
C ASP A 316 31.47 14.50 25.52
N ARG A 317 31.94 14.32 24.28
CA ARG A 317 32.81 13.18 23.90
C ARG A 317 34.00 13.01 24.84
N ARG A 318 34.59 14.09 25.36
CA ARG A 318 35.74 14.04 26.28
C ARG A 318 35.40 13.51 27.66
N LEU A 319 34.12 13.46 28.01
CA LEU A 319 33.60 12.98 29.29
C LEU A 319 33.00 11.56 29.18
N ARG A 320 33.02 10.96 27.99
CA ARG A 320 32.52 9.59 27.75
C ARG A 320 33.65 8.59 27.90
N ILE A 321 33.31 7.42 28.43
CA ILE A 321 34.21 6.27 28.52
C ILE A 321 33.62 5.17 27.63
N PRO A 322 34.32 4.70 26.59
CA PRO A 322 33.86 3.60 25.76
C PRO A 322 33.65 2.32 26.58
N CYS A 323 32.59 1.55 26.29
CA CYS A 323 32.27 0.33 27.04
C CYS A 323 33.41 -0.70 27.03
N GLU A 324 34.12 -0.87 25.90
CA GLU A 324 35.25 -1.81 25.81
C GLU A 324 36.47 -1.34 26.59
N GLU A 325 36.72 -0.03 26.66
CA GLU A 325 37.77 0.53 27.53
C GLU A 325 37.37 0.35 29.01
N ALA A 326 36.10 0.62 29.34
CA ALA A 326 35.58 0.41 30.69
C ALA A 326 35.62 -1.06 31.15
N LYS A 327 35.50 -2.02 30.23
CA LYS A 327 35.61 -3.46 30.52
C LYS A 327 37.06 -3.94 30.72
N ASN A 328 38.03 -3.33 30.03
CA ASN A 328 39.39 -3.87 29.89
C ASN A 328 40.49 -3.10 30.64
N ASP A 329 40.23 -1.90 31.15
CA ASP A 329 41.31 -1.06 31.70
C ASP A 329 41.65 -1.41 33.18
N ALA A 330 42.76 -2.14 33.37
CA ALA A 330 43.25 -2.62 34.66
C ALA A 330 43.64 -1.52 35.70
N PRO A 331 44.14 -0.32 35.31
CA PRO A 331 44.36 0.80 36.22
C PRO A 331 43.07 1.48 36.69
N PHE A 332 41.96 1.36 35.95
CA PHE A 332 40.64 1.87 36.35
C PHE A 332 39.92 0.93 37.33
N ALA A 333 40.21 -0.38 37.29
CA ALA A 333 39.69 -1.37 38.23
C ALA A 333 40.16 -1.19 39.69
N ALA A 334 41.27 -0.49 39.91
CA ALA A 334 41.86 -0.30 41.24
C ALA A 334 41.14 0.78 42.09
N ASP A 335 40.66 1.86 41.47
CA ASP A 335 40.07 3.03 42.18
C ASP A 335 38.52 2.96 42.24
N PHE A 336 37.88 2.18 41.34
CA PHE A 336 36.44 1.92 41.32
C PHE A 336 36.01 0.68 42.12
N SER A 337 36.85 0.16 43.02
CA SER A 337 36.46 -0.86 44.02
C SER A 337 35.29 -0.42 44.93
N GLN A 338 34.86 0.83 44.83
CA GLN A 338 33.69 1.41 45.51
C GLN A 338 32.42 1.47 44.63
N TYR A 339 32.49 1.11 43.34
CA TYR A 339 31.35 1.09 42.43
C TYR A 339 30.97 -0.34 42.08
N ASP A 340 30.53 -1.09 43.10
CA ASP A 340 29.73 -2.31 42.97
C ASP A 340 28.66 -2.19 41.87
N ALA A 341 28.11 -0.99 41.68
CA ALA A 341 27.12 -0.66 40.66
C ALA A 341 27.56 -0.93 39.20
N PHE A 342 28.84 -0.77 38.84
CA PHE A 342 29.30 -0.94 37.44
C PHE A 342 29.47 -2.43 37.09
N MET A 343 30.08 -3.21 37.99
CA MET A 343 30.14 -4.67 37.86
C MET A 343 28.73 -5.28 37.93
N GLN A 344 27.86 -4.75 38.80
CA GLN A 344 26.43 -5.12 38.82
C GLN A 344 25.66 -4.63 37.60
N TYR A 345 26.15 -3.69 36.80
CA TYR A 345 25.46 -3.26 35.57
C TYR A 345 25.73 -4.23 34.41
N TYR A 346 26.95 -4.78 34.33
CA TYR A 346 27.36 -5.74 33.30
C TYR A 346 27.20 -7.22 33.70
N ASP A 347 26.74 -7.51 34.93
CA ASP A 347 26.34 -8.86 35.34
C ASP A 347 25.06 -9.29 34.61
N ASN A 348 25.10 -10.47 33.98
CA ASN A 348 23.94 -11.07 33.32
C ASN A 348 22.76 -11.30 34.28
N ALA A 349 23.01 -11.51 35.58
CA ALA A 349 21.95 -11.68 36.58
C ALA A 349 21.10 -10.41 36.81
N THR A 350 21.64 -9.24 36.46
CA THR A 350 21.01 -7.92 36.57
C THR A 350 20.76 -7.28 35.21
N ALA A 351 20.89 -8.05 34.11
CA ALA A 351 20.65 -7.61 32.74
C ALA A 351 19.29 -6.91 32.54
N TRP A 352 18.28 -7.26 33.34
CA TRP A 352 16.94 -6.65 33.33
C TRP A 352 16.92 -5.16 33.74
N ARG A 353 17.99 -4.65 34.38
CA ARG A 353 18.15 -3.23 34.74
C ARG A 353 18.64 -2.38 33.57
N ARG A 354 19.09 -3.01 32.49
CA ARG A 354 19.60 -2.33 31.30
C ARG A 354 18.44 -1.91 30.41
N ILE A 355 18.65 -0.82 29.67
CA ILE A 355 17.69 -0.25 28.71
C ILE A 355 18.10 -0.54 27.26
N ASP A 356 18.83 -1.64 27.04
CA ASP A 356 19.44 -2.00 25.74
C ASP A 356 18.43 -2.15 24.60
N GLY A 357 17.14 -2.36 24.92
CA GLY A 357 16.03 -2.46 23.97
C GLY A 357 15.07 -1.26 23.96
N GLU A 358 15.25 -0.25 24.83
CA GLU A 358 14.26 0.85 24.99
C GLU A 358 14.12 1.68 23.70
N TRP A 359 15.21 1.83 22.95
CA TRP A 359 15.20 2.52 21.66
C TRP A 359 14.32 1.81 20.62
N LEU A 360 14.06 0.50 20.76
CA LEU A 360 13.17 -0.25 19.85
C LEU A 360 11.72 0.27 19.92
N ALA A 361 11.31 0.89 21.03
CA ALA A 361 10.00 1.53 21.14
C ALA A 361 9.80 2.69 20.14
N THR A 362 10.88 3.28 19.63
CA THR A 362 10.80 4.34 18.60
C THR A 362 10.66 3.81 17.18
N THR A 363 10.87 2.50 16.98
CA THR A 363 10.82 1.83 15.68
C THR A 363 9.42 1.85 15.07
N GLU A 364 8.38 1.66 15.90
CA GLU A 364 6.98 1.71 15.48
C GLU A 364 6.64 3.07 14.87
N ALA A 365 7.04 4.16 15.53
CA ALA A 365 6.81 5.51 15.04
C ALA A 365 7.53 5.78 13.71
N LEU A 366 8.75 5.25 13.52
CA LEU A 366 9.46 5.35 12.25
C LEU A 366 8.73 4.58 11.14
N ALA A 367 8.33 3.34 11.42
CA ALA A 367 7.66 2.50 10.43
C ALA A 367 6.30 3.08 10.02
N LEU A 368 5.53 3.66 10.95
CA LEU A 368 4.30 4.39 10.65
C LEU A 368 4.54 5.65 9.80
N GLN A 369 5.66 6.35 10.03
CA GLN A 369 6.04 7.50 9.20
C GLN A 369 6.40 7.07 7.79
N MET A 370 7.13 5.96 7.62
CA MET A 370 7.49 5.42 6.30
C MET A 370 6.27 4.95 5.51
N ASP A 371 5.33 4.24 6.15
CA ASP A 371 4.07 3.83 5.55
C ASP A 371 3.24 5.05 5.10
N SER A 372 2.98 6.00 5.99
CA SER A 372 2.19 7.19 5.66
C SER A 372 2.84 8.05 4.58
N TYR A 373 4.17 8.16 4.59
CA TYR A 373 4.92 8.86 3.56
C TYR A 373 4.70 8.20 2.19
N THR A 374 4.84 6.87 2.10
CA THR A 374 4.64 6.09 0.87
C THR A 374 3.18 6.19 0.38
N ASN A 375 2.21 6.19 1.28
CA ASN A 375 0.82 6.45 0.92
C ASN A 375 0.62 7.83 0.26
N ASN A 376 1.30 8.88 0.74
CA ASN A 376 1.25 10.21 0.12
C ASN A 376 2.00 10.30 -1.23
N THR A 377 2.85 9.33 -1.60
CA THR A 377 3.43 9.23 -2.96
C THR A 377 2.47 8.63 -4.00
N SER A 378 1.24 8.29 -3.60
CA SER A 378 0.17 7.84 -4.49
C SER A 378 -0.05 8.75 -5.69
N LEU A 379 0.05 8.16 -6.89
CA LEU A 379 -0.42 8.73 -8.15
C LEU A 379 -1.95 8.86 -8.13
N VAL A 380 -2.45 10.09 -8.27
CA VAL A 380 -3.89 10.38 -8.25
C VAL A 380 -4.34 10.82 -9.63
N LEU A 381 -5.30 10.12 -10.20
CA LEU A 381 -5.81 10.34 -11.55
C LEU A 381 -7.29 10.72 -11.53
N ALA A 382 -7.62 11.83 -12.19
CA ALA A 382 -8.97 12.14 -12.60
C ALA A 382 -9.13 11.80 -14.08
N ILE A 383 -9.90 10.77 -14.38
CA ILE A 383 -10.19 10.32 -15.74
C ILE A 383 -11.53 10.94 -16.17
N GLU A 384 -11.47 11.96 -17.01
CA GLU A 384 -12.64 12.65 -17.55
C GLU A 384 -13.11 11.98 -18.84
N LEU A 385 -14.40 11.65 -18.93
CA LEU A 385 -15.06 11.22 -20.15
C LEU A 385 -15.35 12.43 -21.04
N LYS A 386 -14.91 12.39 -22.30
CA LYS A 386 -14.90 13.55 -23.22
C LYS A 386 -16.28 14.02 -23.63
N GLN A 387 -17.28 13.14 -23.70
CA GLN A 387 -18.62 13.50 -24.15
C GLN A 387 -19.46 14.09 -23.00
N SER A 388 -19.53 13.39 -21.87
CA SER A 388 -20.36 13.79 -20.73
C SER A 388 -19.65 14.69 -19.71
N HIS A 389 -18.32 14.84 -19.81
CA HIS A 389 -17.47 15.48 -18.80
C HIS A 389 -17.55 14.84 -17.41
N LYS A 390 -18.09 13.61 -17.30
CA LYS A 390 -18.11 12.83 -16.06
C LYS A 390 -16.68 12.42 -15.69
N VAL A 391 -16.36 12.45 -14.40
CA VAL A 391 -15.02 12.11 -13.89
C VAL A 391 -15.04 10.80 -13.10
N LEU A 392 -14.08 9.93 -13.38
CA LEU A 392 -13.74 8.78 -12.56
C LEU A 392 -12.48 9.13 -11.77
N MET A 393 -12.59 9.18 -10.44
CA MET A 393 -11.54 9.63 -9.54
C MET A 393 -10.85 8.42 -8.88
N PHE A 394 -9.58 8.20 -9.20
CA PHE A 394 -8.73 7.15 -8.63
C PHE A 394 -7.64 7.78 -7.79
N VAL A 395 -7.74 7.64 -6.46
CA VAL A 395 -6.83 8.31 -5.52
C VAL A 395 -5.80 7.38 -4.88
N ALA A 396 -5.78 6.09 -5.28
CA ALA A 396 -4.93 5.08 -4.67
C ALA A 396 -4.99 5.18 -3.14
N ASP A 397 -3.87 5.32 -2.45
CA ASP A 397 -3.83 5.45 -0.99
C ASP A 397 -3.45 6.86 -0.53
N ALA A 398 -3.76 7.86 -1.35
CA ALA A 398 -3.52 9.26 -1.04
C ALA A 398 -4.10 9.63 0.33
N GLN A 399 -3.21 10.08 1.21
CA GLN A 399 -3.53 10.56 2.56
C GLN A 399 -3.58 12.10 2.58
N VAL A 400 -3.73 12.65 3.78
CA VAL A 400 -3.98 14.07 4.05
C VAL A 400 -3.03 15.01 3.30
N GLY A 401 -1.74 14.68 3.26
CA GLY A 401 -0.72 15.47 2.59
C GLY A 401 -0.98 15.64 1.09
N ASN A 402 -1.30 14.54 0.43
CA ASN A 402 -1.65 14.52 -0.99
C ASN A 402 -2.98 15.26 -1.24
N TRP A 403 -4.04 14.96 -0.48
CA TRP A 403 -5.32 15.68 -0.63
C TRP A 403 -5.22 17.20 -0.48
N LEU A 404 -4.39 17.67 0.46
CA LEU A 404 -4.21 19.11 0.71
C LEU A 404 -3.40 19.82 -0.36
N SER A 405 -2.77 19.11 -1.30
CA SER A 405 -1.99 19.72 -2.36
C SER A 405 -2.79 20.07 -3.61
N TRP A 406 -4.06 19.64 -3.69
CA TRP A 406 -4.84 19.77 -4.93
C TRP A 406 -5.48 21.15 -5.11
N ASP A 407 -5.64 21.92 -4.03
CA ASP A 407 -6.38 23.19 -4.05
C ASP A 407 -5.80 24.21 -5.06
N ASP A 408 -4.48 24.18 -5.26
CA ASP A 408 -3.77 25.10 -6.15
C ASP A 408 -3.64 24.56 -7.59
N LEU A 409 -4.14 23.34 -7.87
CA LEU A 409 -4.02 22.74 -9.19
C LEU A 409 -5.05 23.27 -10.17
N SER A 410 -4.54 23.69 -11.31
CA SER A 410 -5.34 24.08 -12.46
C SER A 410 -4.68 23.66 -13.77
N TRP A 411 -5.51 23.32 -14.74
CA TRP A 411 -5.10 22.89 -16.07
C TRP A 411 -5.76 23.77 -17.12
N SER A 412 -5.03 24.00 -18.22
CA SER A 412 -5.53 24.73 -19.39
C SER A 412 -5.58 23.77 -20.58
N PRO A 413 -6.73 23.14 -20.86
CA PRO A 413 -6.85 22.17 -21.95
C PRO A 413 -6.48 22.81 -23.30
N LYS A 414 -5.58 22.15 -24.04
CA LYS A 414 -5.12 22.64 -25.36
C LYS A 414 -6.25 22.77 -26.38
N ASN A 415 -7.28 21.93 -26.26
CA ASN A 415 -8.39 21.85 -27.21
C ASN A 415 -9.52 22.85 -26.93
N THR A 416 -9.53 23.50 -25.76
CA THR A 416 -10.49 24.54 -25.37
C THR A 416 -9.76 25.74 -24.78
N PRO A 417 -9.07 26.54 -25.61
CA PRO A 417 -8.32 27.71 -25.16
C PRO A 417 -9.21 28.68 -24.36
N GLY A 418 -8.74 29.08 -23.17
CA GLY A 418 -9.46 30.01 -22.28
C GLY A 418 -10.33 29.34 -21.22
N VAL A 419 -10.46 28.00 -21.23
CA VAL A 419 -11.08 27.24 -20.14
C VAL A 419 -10.00 26.83 -19.14
N THR A 420 -10.23 27.11 -17.86
CA THR A 420 -9.40 26.61 -16.76
C THR A 420 -10.17 25.53 -16.02
N VAL A 421 -9.63 24.33 -15.99
CA VAL A 421 -10.14 23.21 -15.19
C VAL A 421 -9.39 23.25 -13.86
N THR A 422 -10.10 23.17 -12.74
CA THR A 422 -9.49 23.14 -11.39
C THR A 422 -9.74 21.78 -10.73
N ALA A 423 -8.99 21.46 -9.66
CA ALA A 423 -9.22 20.22 -8.91
C ALA A 423 -10.65 20.18 -8.32
N ALA A 424 -11.16 21.33 -7.87
CA ALA A 424 -12.53 21.45 -7.38
C ALA A 424 -13.57 21.17 -8.48
N ASP A 425 -13.34 21.62 -9.72
CA ASP A 425 -14.19 21.30 -10.87
C ASP A 425 -14.22 19.78 -11.13
N LEU A 426 -13.06 19.12 -11.19
CA LEU A 426 -12.95 17.67 -11.38
C LEU A 426 -13.66 16.88 -10.25
N LEU A 427 -13.48 17.29 -9.00
CA LEU A 427 -14.16 16.68 -7.86
C LEU A 427 -15.69 16.84 -7.97
N SER A 428 -16.19 18.01 -8.37
CA SER A 428 -17.62 18.26 -8.52
C SER A 428 -18.29 17.40 -9.59
N ARG A 429 -17.55 17.04 -10.63
CA ARG A 429 -17.96 16.20 -11.77
C ARG A 429 -17.71 14.70 -11.56
N THR A 430 -17.16 14.32 -10.40
CA THR A 430 -16.85 12.92 -10.09
C THR A 430 -18.13 12.09 -9.96
N VAL A 431 -18.25 11.03 -10.77
CA VAL A 431 -19.36 10.07 -10.77
C VAL A 431 -18.98 8.72 -10.18
N LEU A 432 -17.69 8.39 -10.19
CA LEU A 432 -17.14 7.21 -9.55
C LEU A 432 -15.88 7.59 -8.78
N TYR A 433 -15.80 7.19 -7.53
CA TYR A 433 -14.67 7.46 -6.65
C TYR A 433 -14.10 6.13 -6.10
N LYS A 434 -12.85 5.79 -6.46
CA LYS A 434 -12.09 4.77 -5.70
C LYS A 434 -11.70 5.40 -4.37
N VAL A 435 -12.27 4.89 -3.28
CA VAL A 435 -12.01 5.40 -1.94
C VAL A 435 -10.55 5.15 -1.58
N GLY A 436 -9.90 6.18 -1.04
CA GLY A 436 -8.48 6.09 -0.72
C GLY A 436 -8.19 5.07 0.37
N HIS A 437 -7.01 4.43 0.35
CA HIS A 437 -6.42 3.68 1.47
C HIS A 437 -7.44 2.77 2.16
N HIS A 438 -8.17 2.01 1.34
CA HIS A 438 -9.22 1.06 1.73
C HIS A 438 -10.32 1.60 2.67
N GLY A 439 -10.49 2.92 2.72
CA GLY A 439 -11.43 3.59 3.63
C GLY A 439 -10.84 3.87 5.02
N SER A 440 -9.52 4.00 5.15
CA SER A 440 -8.86 4.42 6.39
C SER A 440 -9.28 5.84 6.83
N HIS A 441 -9.14 6.11 8.13
CA HIS A 441 -9.48 7.39 8.76
C HIS A 441 -8.69 8.60 8.21
N ASN A 442 -7.51 8.37 7.63
CA ASN A 442 -6.65 9.41 7.04
C ASN A 442 -6.74 9.48 5.50
N ALA A 443 -7.59 8.66 4.88
CA ALA A 443 -7.65 8.46 3.44
C ALA A 443 -8.48 9.49 2.67
N THR A 444 -9.31 10.25 3.37
CA THR A 444 -10.21 11.22 2.75
C THR A 444 -10.41 12.39 3.70
N ILE A 445 -9.97 13.58 3.28
CA ILE A 445 -10.12 14.78 4.10
C ILE A 445 -11.59 15.21 4.17
N ARG A 446 -12.01 15.64 5.36
CA ARG A 446 -13.30 16.30 5.60
C ARG A 446 -13.12 17.81 5.58
N ALA A 447 -14.14 18.52 5.10
CA ALA A 447 -14.24 19.98 5.22
C ALA A 447 -14.01 20.46 6.65
N ARG A 448 -13.42 21.65 6.79
CA ARG A 448 -13.33 22.38 8.07
C ARG A 448 -14.28 23.57 8.01
N GLY A 449 -15.42 23.48 8.70
CA GLY A 449 -16.44 24.52 8.64
C GLY A 449 -17.02 24.66 7.23
N ASP A 450 -17.09 25.90 6.71
CA ASP A 450 -17.63 26.21 5.38
C ASP A 450 -16.64 25.91 4.23
N ASP A 451 -15.36 25.66 4.54
CA ASP A 451 -14.32 25.34 3.56
C ASP A 451 -14.42 23.87 3.12
N LYS A 452 -15.24 23.63 2.09
CA LYS A 452 -15.48 22.30 1.51
C LYS A 452 -14.22 21.79 0.82
N LYS A 453 -13.74 20.63 1.25
CA LYS A 453 -12.61 19.92 0.61
C LYS A 453 -12.92 18.43 0.43
N GLY A 454 -12.11 17.79 -0.40
CA GLY A 454 -12.14 16.35 -0.62
C GLY A 454 -13.51 15.82 -1.03
N LEU A 455 -14.01 14.82 -0.30
CA LEU A 455 -15.34 14.22 -0.54
C LEU A 455 -16.47 15.26 -0.51
N GLU A 456 -16.31 16.38 0.18
CA GLU A 456 -17.36 17.40 0.23
C GLU A 456 -17.57 18.14 -1.08
N LEU A 457 -16.53 18.23 -1.91
CA LEU A 457 -16.60 18.82 -3.25
C LEU A 457 -17.23 17.86 -4.26
N MET A 458 -17.32 16.56 -3.97
CA MET A 458 -17.99 15.59 -4.84
C MET A 458 -19.51 15.70 -4.70
N THR A 459 -20.14 16.42 -5.63
CA THR A 459 -21.57 16.77 -5.57
C THR A 459 -22.43 16.11 -6.63
N HIS A 460 -21.84 15.40 -7.60
CA HIS A 460 -22.56 14.85 -8.74
C HIS A 460 -23.75 13.94 -8.31
N PRO A 461 -24.93 14.05 -8.97
CA PRO A 461 -26.09 13.24 -8.64
C PRO A 461 -25.89 11.74 -8.88
N GLU A 462 -24.94 11.34 -9.72
CA GLU A 462 -24.60 9.94 -10.01
C GLU A 462 -23.48 9.36 -9.14
N LEU A 463 -22.86 10.15 -8.26
CA LEU A 463 -21.70 9.73 -7.45
C LEU A 463 -21.92 8.35 -6.78
N ALA A 464 -21.03 7.42 -7.11
CA ALA A 464 -20.84 6.13 -6.47
C ALA A 464 -19.40 6.00 -5.94
N ALA A 465 -19.20 5.19 -4.91
CA ALA A 465 -17.88 4.97 -4.31
C ALA A 465 -17.53 3.48 -4.31
N MET A 466 -16.31 3.14 -4.72
CA MET A 466 -15.74 1.79 -4.63
C MET A 466 -14.75 1.73 -3.47
N VAL A 467 -14.94 0.79 -2.56
CA VAL A 467 -14.07 0.58 -1.39
C VAL A 467 -13.40 -0.79 -1.52
N PRO A 468 -12.12 -0.85 -1.95
CA PRO A 468 -11.37 -2.09 -2.06
C PRO A 468 -10.91 -2.57 -0.68
N VAL A 469 -11.84 -2.99 0.16
CA VAL A 469 -11.57 -3.41 1.54
C VAL A 469 -11.99 -4.86 1.77
N ASP A 470 -11.21 -5.54 2.61
CA ASP A 470 -11.59 -6.79 3.27
C ASP A 470 -11.53 -6.53 4.78
N GLU A 471 -12.69 -6.24 5.39
CA GLU A 471 -12.81 -5.86 6.81
C GLU A 471 -12.34 -7.00 7.75
N GLU A 472 -12.56 -8.25 7.37
CA GLU A 472 -12.10 -9.43 8.12
C GLU A 472 -10.56 -9.47 8.13
N VAL A 473 -9.92 -9.33 6.96
CA VAL A 473 -8.46 -9.22 6.88
C VAL A 473 -7.96 -8.01 7.66
N ALA A 474 -8.59 -6.84 7.50
CA ALA A 474 -8.21 -5.61 8.18
C ALA A 474 -8.26 -5.74 9.71
N HIS A 475 -9.28 -6.38 10.27
CA HIS A 475 -9.47 -6.50 11.72
C HIS A 475 -8.72 -7.69 12.32
N ASP A 476 -8.83 -8.87 11.71
CA ASP A 476 -8.43 -10.12 12.34
C ASP A 476 -6.99 -10.50 12.01
N ILE A 477 -6.51 -10.14 10.82
CA ILE A 477 -5.11 -10.37 10.40
C ILE A 477 -4.27 -9.13 10.66
N LYS A 478 -4.86 -7.96 10.40
CA LYS A 478 -4.17 -6.68 10.35
C LYS A 478 -4.33 -5.82 11.61
N HIS A 479 -5.28 -6.18 12.48
CA HIS A 479 -5.56 -5.47 13.73
C HIS A 479 -5.84 -3.96 13.55
N TRP A 480 -6.26 -3.56 12.35
CA TRP A 480 -6.73 -2.22 12.03
C TRP A 480 -8.21 -2.11 12.38
N LEU A 481 -8.51 -2.04 13.67
CA LEU A 481 -9.87 -2.16 14.27
C LEU A 481 -10.93 -1.14 13.80
N SER A 482 -10.63 -0.29 12.83
CA SER A 482 -11.51 0.76 12.34
C SER A 482 -11.40 0.91 10.83
N MET A 483 -11.08 -0.16 10.09
CA MET A 483 -11.02 -0.14 8.63
C MET A 483 -12.07 -1.12 8.06
N PRO A 484 -13.08 -0.63 7.30
CA PRO A 484 -13.27 0.76 6.89
C PRO A 484 -13.71 1.68 8.05
N PHE A 485 -13.25 2.93 8.04
CA PHE A 485 -13.52 3.89 9.11
C PHE A 485 -15.01 4.24 9.16
N PRO A 486 -15.76 3.89 10.25
CA PRO A 486 -17.20 4.02 10.25
C PRO A 486 -17.70 5.44 9.95
N PRO A 487 -17.12 6.53 10.49
CA PRO A 487 -17.52 7.88 10.14
C PRO A 487 -17.30 8.24 8.66
N LEU A 488 -16.26 7.70 8.02
CA LEU A 488 -16.05 7.88 6.58
C LEU A 488 -17.10 7.09 5.80
N LEU A 489 -17.36 5.83 6.17
CA LEU A 489 -18.34 4.98 5.51
C LEU A 489 -19.77 5.57 5.59
N ASP A 490 -20.16 6.10 6.75
CA ASP A 490 -21.43 6.81 6.93
C ASP A 490 -21.52 8.05 6.03
N ARG A 491 -20.40 8.79 5.92
CA ARG A 491 -20.35 9.97 5.08
C ARG A 491 -20.42 9.62 3.60
N LEU A 492 -19.72 8.57 3.17
CA LEU A 492 -19.79 8.02 1.82
C LEU A 492 -21.22 7.59 1.49
N ASN A 493 -21.89 6.84 2.37
CA ASN A 493 -23.29 6.47 2.20
C ASN A 493 -24.19 7.71 2.01
N THR A 494 -23.97 8.75 2.80
CA THR A 494 -24.73 10.01 2.67
C THR A 494 -24.48 10.68 1.31
N LYS A 495 -23.22 10.88 0.93
CA LYS A 495 -22.82 11.60 -0.30
C LYS A 495 -23.17 10.85 -1.57
N THR A 496 -23.06 9.52 -1.54
CA THR A 496 -23.39 8.63 -2.66
C THR A 496 -24.86 8.23 -2.70
N ARG A 497 -25.67 8.62 -1.70
CA ARG A 497 -27.08 8.21 -1.56
C ARG A 497 -27.19 6.68 -1.48
N GLY A 498 -26.26 6.05 -0.76
CA GLY A 498 -26.16 4.61 -0.53
C GLY A 498 -25.43 3.82 -1.61
N ARG A 499 -24.91 4.47 -2.67
CA ARG A 499 -24.21 3.81 -3.79
C ARG A 499 -22.74 3.54 -3.45
N VAL A 500 -22.52 2.78 -2.38
CA VAL A 500 -21.20 2.31 -1.96
C VAL A 500 -21.03 0.85 -2.37
N ILE A 501 -19.97 0.55 -3.10
CA ILE A 501 -19.61 -0.77 -3.61
C ILE A 501 -18.36 -1.22 -2.85
N ARG A 502 -18.51 -2.14 -1.90
CA ARG A 502 -17.37 -2.71 -1.16
C ARG A 502 -16.88 -4.00 -1.82
N ALA A 503 -15.59 -4.29 -1.69
CA ALA A 503 -15.00 -5.53 -2.21
C ALA A 503 -15.42 -6.77 -1.41
N ASP A 504 -15.61 -6.66 -0.10
CA ASP A 504 -15.95 -7.76 0.80
C ASP A 504 -17.46 -8.05 0.92
N THR A 505 -18.34 -7.09 0.61
CA THR A 505 -19.79 -7.29 0.70
C THR A 505 -20.51 -7.17 -0.65
N PRO A 506 -21.53 -8.01 -0.92
CA PRO A 506 -22.42 -7.84 -2.07
C PRO A 506 -23.15 -6.49 -2.03
N VAL A 507 -23.45 -5.94 -3.21
CA VAL A 507 -24.24 -4.70 -3.27
C VAL A 507 -25.71 -5.01 -2.97
N PRO A 508 -26.39 -4.25 -2.08
CA PRO A 508 -27.76 -4.53 -1.69
C PRO A 508 -28.72 -4.61 -2.90
N LYS A 509 -29.66 -5.56 -2.89
CA LYS A 509 -30.66 -5.67 -3.97
C LYS A 509 -31.70 -4.57 -3.89
N SER A 510 -32.19 -4.27 -2.69
CA SER A 510 -33.19 -3.23 -2.43
C SER A 510 -32.55 -1.87 -2.17
N ALA A 511 -33.29 -0.80 -2.51
CA ALA A 511 -32.86 0.56 -2.20
C ALA A 511 -32.73 0.77 -0.69
N PRO A 512 -31.67 1.46 -0.22
CA PRO A 512 -31.55 1.83 1.19
C PRO A 512 -32.66 2.82 1.59
N PRO A 513 -33.01 2.90 2.90
CA PRO A 513 -34.03 3.84 3.38
C PRO A 513 -33.74 5.28 2.94
N GLY A 514 -34.73 5.94 2.34
CA GLY A 514 -34.62 7.32 1.86
C GLY A 514 -33.98 7.49 0.48
N ALA A 515 -33.51 6.42 -0.17
CA ALA A 515 -33.04 6.48 -1.55
C ALA A 515 -34.21 6.45 -2.56
N ASP A 516 -34.02 7.13 -3.69
CA ASP A 516 -34.92 7.06 -4.83
C ASP A 516 -34.86 5.68 -5.49
N VAL A 517 -35.97 4.95 -5.50
CA VAL A 517 -36.06 3.56 -5.98
C VAL A 517 -35.71 3.42 -7.47
N ASN A 518 -36.09 4.39 -8.30
CA ASN A 518 -35.80 4.34 -9.73
C ASN A 518 -34.32 4.57 -9.98
N LYS A 519 -33.72 5.56 -9.32
CA LYS A 519 -32.27 5.82 -9.40
C LYS A 519 -31.45 4.67 -8.84
N TRP A 520 -31.93 4.02 -7.77
CA TRP A 520 -31.30 2.83 -7.22
C TRP A 520 -31.35 1.66 -8.21
N THR A 521 -32.50 1.46 -8.86
CA THR A 521 -32.69 0.40 -9.85
C THR A 521 -31.77 0.61 -11.05
N ASP A 522 -31.62 1.84 -11.54
CA ASP A 522 -30.63 2.16 -12.59
C ASP A 522 -29.19 1.87 -12.11
N PHE A 523 -28.82 2.35 -10.92
CA PHE A 523 -27.50 2.09 -10.34
C PHE A 523 -27.20 0.59 -10.24
N ARG A 524 -28.15 -0.21 -9.72
CA ARG A 524 -28.01 -1.67 -9.63
C ARG A 524 -27.97 -2.34 -11.00
N GLY A 525 -28.73 -1.85 -11.97
CA GLY A 525 -28.69 -2.33 -13.35
C GLY A 525 -27.33 -2.13 -14.03
N ARG A 526 -26.50 -1.23 -13.51
CA ARG A 526 -25.11 -0.99 -13.97
C ARG A 526 -24.06 -1.79 -13.22
N ILE A 527 -24.46 -2.63 -12.27
CA ILE A 527 -23.54 -3.50 -11.52
C ILE A 527 -23.63 -4.92 -12.05
N LYS A 528 -22.46 -5.49 -12.36
CA LYS A 528 -22.30 -6.92 -12.60
C LYS A 528 -21.33 -7.45 -11.55
N GLU A 529 -21.85 -8.24 -10.64
CA GLU A 529 -21.01 -9.04 -9.75
C GLU A 529 -20.65 -10.32 -10.49
N ASP A 530 -19.47 -10.87 -10.21
CA ASP A 530 -19.22 -12.25 -10.56
C ASP A 530 -20.30 -13.08 -9.85
N ASN A 531 -21.31 -13.50 -10.62
CA ASN A 531 -22.25 -14.52 -10.16
C ASN A 531 -21.35 -15.68 -9.82
N GLU A 532 -21.37 -16.15 -8.56
CA GLU A 532 -20.77 -17.42 -8.13
C GLU A 532 -20.41 -18.21 -9.36
N VAL A 533 -19.15 -18.16 -9.79
CA VAL A 533 -18.69 -19.09 -10.80
C VAL A 533 -18.98 -20.41 -10.10
N ALA A 534 -20.08 -21.07 -10.46
CA ALA A 534 -20.05 -22.13 -11.44
C ALA A 534 -18.60 -22.54 -11.77
N LEU A 535 -17.81 -22.84 -10.74
CA LEU A 535 -17.01 -24.03 -10.72
C LEU A 535 -18.00 -25.05 -11.21
N ASN A 536 -17.86 -25.38 -12.48
CA ASN A 536 -18.68 -26.37 -13.13
C ASN A 536 -18.64 -27.52 -12.15
N VAL A 537 -19.74 -27.76 -11.45
CA VAL A 537 -19.79 -28.80 -10.42
C VAL A 537 -19.46 -30.11 -11.14
N ASP A 538 -19.63 -30.19 -12.45
CA ASP A 538 -19.21 -31.30 -13.30
C ASP A 538 -17.69 -31.49 -13.44
N THR A 539 -16.82 -30.47 -13.36
CA THR A 539 -15.34 -30.67 -13.33
C THR A 539 -14.81 -30.89 -11.91
N PHE A 540 -15.52 -30.47 -10.86
CA PHE A 540 -15.13 -30.71 -9.46
C PHE A 540 -15.88 -31.87 -8.78
N ALA A 541 -16.99 -32.36 -9.33
CA ALA A 541 -17.76 -33.50 -8.80
C ALA A 541 -17.01 -34.82 -9.00
N GLU A 542 -16.10 -34.90 -9.97
CA GLU A 542 -15.14 -35.99 -10.07
C GLU A 542 -14.15 -36.02 -8.89
N PHE A 543 -14.09 -34.94 -8.10
CA PHE A 543 -13.23 -34.76 -6.94
C PHE A 543 -14.00 -34.74 -5.61
N LEU A 544 -15.33 -34.86 -5.61
CA LEU A 544 -16.14 -34.87 -4.38
C LEU A 544 -16.45 -36.32 -3.94
N PRO A 545 -16.20 -36.70 -2.68
CA PRO A 545 -16.73 -37.94 -2.14
C PRO A 545 -18.23 -37.79 -1.88
N ARG A 546 -19.01 -38.78 -2.33
CA ARG A 546 -20.33 -39.03 -1.78
C ARG A 546 -20.12 -39.57 -0.36
N GLU A 547 -20.21 -38.67 0.62
CA GLU A 547 -20.14 -38.91 2.07
C GLU A 547 -18.75 -39.26 2.67
N GLY A 548 -18.26 -38.39 3.56
CA GLY A 548 -17.40 -38.75 4.70
C GLY A 548 -15.92 -39.10 4.49
N GLY A 549 -15.34 -38.96 3.29
CA GLY A 549 -13.93 -39.34 3.03
C GLY A 549 -13.04 -38.21 2.48
N VAL A 550 -11.71 -38.37 2.58
CA VAL A 550 -10.72 -37.52 1.88
C VAL A 550 -10.83 -37.76 0.35
N PRO A 551 -10.80 -36.72 -0.50
CA PRO A 551 -10.96 -36.87 -1.94
C PRO A 551 -9.92 -37.80 -2.59
N LYS A 552 -10.33 -38.61 -3.57
CA LYS A 552 -9.42 -39.53 -4.28
C LYS A 552 -8.45 -38.84 -5.24
N ASN A 553 -8.73 -37.60 -5.64
CA ASN A 553 -7.97 -36.87 -6.65
C ASN A 553 -7.53 -35.48 -6.15
N VAL A 554 -7.17 -35.35 -4.87
CA VAL A 554 -6.38 -34.20 -4.44
C VAL A 554 -5.12 -34.14 -5.34
N PRO A 555 -4.73 -32.96 -5.90
CA PRO A 555 -3.46 -32.83 -6.63
C PRO A 555 -2.35 -33.49 -5.81
N GLN A 556 -1.50 -34.34 -6.41
CA GLN A 556 -0.51 -35.15 -5.65
C GLN A 556 0.44 -34.30 -4.76
N ASP A 557 0.48 -33.01 -5.04
CA ASP A 557 1.23 -31.94 -4.41
C ASP A 557 0.49 -31.19 -3.27
N PHE A 558 -0.83 -31.37 -3.09
CA PHE A 558 -1.56 -30.78 -1.96
C PHE A 558 -1.41 -31.64 -0.70
N LYS A 559 -0.69 -31.10 0.31
CA LYS A 559 -0.33 -31.78 1.56
C LYS A 559 -1.23 -31.42 2.76
N GLY A 560 -2.36 -30.75 2.53
CA GLY A 560 -3.24 -30.24 3.59
C GLY A 560 -4.26 -31.27 4.12
N SER A 561 -4.77 -31.00 5.31
CA SER A 561 -5.88 -31.74 5.95
C SER A 561 -7.22 -31.50 5.24
N ALA A 562 -8.26 -32.26 5.62
CA ALA A 562 -9.63 -32.01 5.14
C ALA A 562 -10.16 -30.62 5.54
N ASP A 563 -9.69 -30.07 6.66
CA ASP A 563 -10.01 -28.70 7.08
C ASP A 563 -9.29 -27.67 6.20
N ASP A 564 -8.04 -27.93 5.79
CA ASP A 564 -7.32 -27.07 4.84
C ASP A 564 -7.98 -27.08 3.45
N TRP A 565 -8.55 -28.21 3.04
CA TRP A 565 -9.36 -28.31 1.82
C TRP A 565 -10.68 -27.53 1.94
N ASN A 566 -11.37 -27.62 3.08
CA ASN A 566 -12.59 -26.85 3.31
C ASN A 566 -12.32 -25.34 3.36
N LYS A 567 -11.23 -24.92 4.02
CA LYS A 567 -10.76 -23.53 4.01
C LYS A 567 -10.39 -23.05 2.60
N PHE A 568 -9.66 -23.86 1.84
CA PHE A 568 -9.36 -23.55 0.44
C PHE A 568 -10.65 -23.42 -0.39
N ARG A 569 -11.58 -24.37 -0.29
CA ARG A 569 -12.89 -24.32 -0.95
C ARG A 569 -13.67 -23.07 -0.57
N ASP A 570 -13.73 -22.73 0.71
CA ASP A 570 -14.50 -21.58 1.18
C ASP A 570 -13.78 -20.24 0.86
N SER A 571 -12.45 -20.26 0.70
CA SER A 571 -11.67 -19.14 0.13
C SER A 571 -11.92 -18.92 -1.36
N VAL A 572 -12.36 -19.97 -2.09
CA VAL A 572 -12.72 -19.94 -3.52
C VAL A 572 -14.18 -19.55 -3.74
N LYS A 573 -15.05 -19.61 -2.72
CA LYS A 573 -16.45 -19.15 -2.78
C LYS A 573 -16.63 -17.63 -2.71
N LYS A 574 -15.56 -16.86 -2.46
CA LYS A 574 -15.65 -15.39 -2.46
C LYS A 574 -15.75 -14.90 -3.91
N ARG A 575 -16.63 -13.91 -4.14
CA ARG A 575 -16.77 -13.15 -5.40
C ARG A 575 -15.37 -12.78 -5.93
N LEU A 576 -15.07 -12.98 -7.21
CA LEU A 576 -13.76 -12.62 -7.77
C LEU A 576 -13.65 -11.13 -8.09
N TYR A 577 -14.74 -10.54 -8.59
CA TYR A 577 -14.80 -9.12 -8.92
C TYR A 577 -16.22 -8.56 -8.80
N VAL A 578 -16.29 -7.23 -8.71
CA VAL A 578 -17.49 -6.44 -8.95
C VAL A 578 -17.21 -5.42 -10.05
N GLN A 579 -18.11 -5.37 -11.01
CA GLN A 579 -18.02 -4.49 -12.17
C GLN A 579 -19.11 -3.42 -12.09
N TYR A 580 -18.77 -2.18 -12.41
CA TYR A 580 -19.69 -1.06 -12.52
C TYR A 580 -19.52 -0.37 -13.87
N THR A 581 -20.63 -0.17 -14.58
CA THR A 581 -20.66 0.52 -15.87
C THR A 581 -20.99 2.00 -15.68
N VAL A 582 -20.13 2.87 -16.20
CA VAL A 582 -20.33 4.31 -16.28
C VAL A 582 -20.76 4.65 -17.71
N ARG A 583 -21.94 5.25 -17.86
CA ARG A 583 -22.46 5.73 -19.14
C ARG A 583 -21.96 7.14 -19.42
N ASP A 584 -21.39 7.33 -20.60
CA ASP A 584 -20.93 8.60 -21.16
C ASP A 584 -22.04 9.21 -22.02
N GLU A 585 -23.15 9.56 -21.35
CA GLU A 585 -24.36 10.17 -21.93
C GLU A 585 -24.59 11.59 -21.44
#